data_AF-A0A922WXY4-F1
#
_entry.id   AF-A0A922WXY4-F1
#
_cell.length_a   1.000
_cell.length_b   1.000
_cell.length_c   1.000
_cell.angle_alpha   90.00
_cell.angle_beta   90.00
_cell.angle_gamma   90.00
#
_symmetry.space_group_name_H-M   'P 1'
#
loop_
_entity.id
_entity.type
_entity.pdbx_description
1 polymer ?
#
loop_
_entity_poly.entity_id
_entity_poly.type
_entity_poly.pdbx_seq_one_letter_code
_entity_poly.pdbx_strand_id
1 'polypeptide(L)'
;NWLRFTTGRRKKFWNKNVVALGLAAGFMEPLESTSIHLINTGIDKLVSLLSLDGVTQAQEDAFNRLTAREYARIRDFLILHYNATSRDDSEFWNYVRTMAVPDTLIEKVEIFKANGQIFREEDELFTETSWAAVMMGQGISMVGHNPMADALDPAKTAEEVNEMEKSIRFLVQAMPGHGDYLSRYCPAPMAA
;
A
#
# COMPACT_ATOMS: atom_id res chain seq x y z
N ASN A 1 -19.17 11.82 18.42
CA ASN A 1 -19.40 11.95 16.97
C ASN A 1 -19.24 10.59 16.31
N TRP A 2 -20.23 10.15 15.53
CA TRP A 2 -20.16 8.91 14.74
C TRP A 2 -19.94 9.28 13.27
N LEU A 3 -18.89 8.74 12.64
CA LEU A 3 -18.64 8.92 11.22
C LEU A 3 -19.25 7.76 10.42
N ARG A 4 -19.75 8.07 9.23
CA ARG A 4 -20.29 7.08 8.28
C ARG A 4 -19.58 7.25 6.95
N PHE A 5 -19.26 6.14 6.30
CA PHE A 5 -18.63 6.13 4.98
C PHE A 5 -19.09 4.92 4.18
N THR A 6 -18.88 4.99 2.86
CA THR A 6 -19.04 3.87 1.93
C THR A 6 -17.75 3.70 1.16
N THR A 7 -17.17 2.50 1.21
CA THR A 7 -16.00 2.17 0.42
C THR A 7 -16.34 2.15 -1.07
N GLY A 8 -15.54 2.81 -1.89
CA GLY A 8 -15.72 2.84 -3.33
C GLY A 8 -15.08 4.06 -4.00
N ARG A 9 -15.30 4.18 -5.30
CA ARG A 9 -14.82 5.30 -6.11
C ARG A 9 -15.87 5.78 -7.10
N ARG A 10 -15.70 6.99 -7.60
CA ARG A 10 -16.47 7.50 -8.75
C ARG A 10 -16.13 6.71 -10.01
N LYS A 11 -17.10 6.67 -10.93
CA LYS A 11 -16.95 6.04 -12.25
C LYS A 11 -15.88 6.76 -13.08
N LYS A 12 -15.91 8.09 -13.04
CA LYS A 12 -14.89 9.00 -13.58
C LYS A 12 -14.41 9.93 -12.47
N PHE A 13 -13.11 10.17 -12.41
CA PHE A 13 -12.46 11.13 -11.53
C PHE A 13 -12.31 12.51 -12.21
N TRP A 14 -12.12 12.55 -13.53
CA TRP A 14 -12.22 13.74 -14.35
C TRP A 14 -13.41 13.58 -15.32
N ASN A 15 -14.32 14.54 -15.34
CA ASN A 15 -15.43 14.60 -16.28
C ASN A 15 -15.64 16.02 -16.80
N LYS A 16 -15.36 16.25 -18.09
CA LYS A 16 -15.40 17.56 -18.74
C LYS A 16 -14.46 18.55 -18.04
N ASN A 17 -14.99 19.60 -17.43
CA ASN A 17 -14.24 20.64 -16.73
C ASN A 17 -14.20 20.43 -15.21
N VAL A 18 -14.56 19.24 -14.71
CA VAL A 18 -14.62 18.96 -13.27
C VAL A 18 -13.71 17.77 -12.93
N VAL A 19 -12.86 17.97 -11.93
CA VAL A 19 -12.01 16.93 -11.33
C VAL A 19 -12.43 16.72 -9.89
N ALA A 20 -12.68 15.47 -9.52
CA ALA A 20 -12.94 15.05 -8.16
C ALA A 20 -11.63 14.64 -7.48
N LEU A 21 -11.41 15.12 -6.25
CA LEU A 21 -10.28 14.78 -5.39
C LEU A 21 -10.77 14.47 -3.97
N GLY A 22 -9.98 13.68 -3.22
CA GLY A 22 -10.33 13.26 -1.87
C GLY A 22 -11.68 12.52 -1.81
N LEU A 23 -12.48 12.80 -0.78
CA LEU A 23 -13.78 12.14 -0.58
C LEU A 23 -14.78 12.34 -1.75
N ALA A 24 -14.61 13.38 -2.57
CA ALA A 24 -15.44 13.57 -3.76
C ALA A 24 -15.14 12.52 -4.84
N ALA A 25 -13.90 12.04 -4.90
CA ALA A 25 -13.41 11.03 -5.86
C ALA A 25 -13.67 9.59 -5.41
N GLY A 26 -13.56 9.32 -4.10
CA GLY A 26 -13.73 7.99 -3.55
C GLY A 26 -13.25 7.93 -2.11
N PHE A 27 -13.50 6.79 -1.48
CA PHE A 27 -13.04 6.51 -0.13
C PHE A 27 -12.71 5.03 0.02
N MET A 28 -11.60 4.78 0.70
CA MET A 28 -11.22 3.48 1.23
C MET A 28 -10.85 3.71 2.69
N GLU A 29 -11.11 2.73 3.54
CA GLU A 29 -10.84 2.82 4.97
C GLU A 29 -9.38 3.17 5.28
N PRO A 30 -9.09 3.85 6.40
CA PRO A 30 -7.77 4.37 6.71
C PRO A 30 -6.81 3.30 7.28
N LEU A 31 -6.94 2.04 6.87
CA LEU A 31 -6.12 0.94 7.39
C LEU A 31 -4.63 1.13 7.08
N GLU A 32 -4.31 1.71 5.91
CA GLU A 32 -2.94 1.97 5.45
C GLU A 32 -2.68 3.45 5.15
N SER A 33 -3.38 4.36 5.84
CA SER A 33 -3.16 5.82 5.76
C SER A 33 -3.15 6.44 4.34
N THR A 34 -3.97 5.91 3.42
CA THR A 34 -3.89 6.23 1.98
C THR A 34 -4.64 7.49 1.54
N SER A 35 -5.52 8.06 2.37
CA SER A 35 -6.44 9.13 1.92
C SER A 35 -5.73 10.42 1.51
N ILE A 36 -4.76 10.90 2.30
CA ILE A 36 -4.00 12.11 1.96
C ILE A 36 -3.10 11.85 0.76
N HIS A 37 -2.51 10.65 0.67
CA HIS A 37 -1.71 10.25 -0.48
C HIS A 37 -2.52 10.34 -1.79
N LEU A 38 -3.73 9.79 -1.82
CA LEU A 38 -4.61 9.83 -3.00
C LEU A 38 -5.04 11.26 -3.40
N ILE A 39 -5.07 12.19 -2.45
CA ILE A 39 -5.28 13.61 -2.76
C ILE A 39 -4.04 14.16 -3.48
N ASN A 40 -2.84 13.91 -2.92
CA ASN A 40 -1.58 14.41 -3.49
C ASN A 40 -1.34 13.84 -4.90
N THR A 41 -1.44 12.53 -5.09
CA THR A 41 -1.22 11.95 -6.43
C THR A 41 -2.26 12.41 -7.43
N GLY A 42 -3.50 12.65 -6.99
CA GLY A 42 -4.54 13.27 -7.81
C GLY A 42 -4.17 14.69 -8.26
N ILE A 43 -3.58 15.49 -7.37
CA ILE A 43 -3.07 16.84 -7.70
C ILE A 43 -1.89 16.74 -8.67
N ASP A 44 -0.91 15.87 -8.41
CA ASP A 44 0.27 15.71 -9.27
C ASP A 44 -0.10 15.29 -10.69
N LYS A 45 -1.03 14.33 -10.82
CA LYS A 45 -1.57 13.89 -12.11
C LYS A 45 -2.34 15.01 -12.81
N LEU A 46 -3.09 15.82 -12.07
CA LEU A 46 -3.80 16.96 -12.63
C LEU A 46 -2.81 18.00 -13.17
N VAL A 47 -1.79 18.38 -12.38
CA VAL A 47 -0.75 19.33 -12.81
C VAL A 47 0.01 18.80 -14.04
N SER A 48 0.31 17.50 -14.08
CA SER A 48 1.03 16.88 -15.20
C SER A 48 0.22 16.83 -16.50
N LEU A 49 -1.11 16.77 -16.41
CA LEU A 49 -1.99 16.61 -17.57
C LEU A 49 -2.68 17.90 -18.00
N LEU A 50 -2.92 18.85 -17.09
CA LEU A 50 -3.68 20.06 -17.37
C LEU A 50 -2.99 20.94 -18.42
N SER A 51 -3.76 21.48 -19.36
CA SER A 51 -3.31 22.50 -20.32
C SER A 51 -4.14 23.77 -20.15
N LEU A 52 -3.51 24.93 -20.41
CA LEU A 52 -4.19 26.23 -20.42
C LEU A 52 -5.01 26.45 -21.70
N ASP A 53 -4.78 25.66 -22.75
CA ASP A 53 -5.50 25.75 -24.03
C ASP A 53 -6.86 25.05 -24.01
N GLY A 54 -7.23 24.48 -22.86
CA GLY A 54 -8.48 23.76 -22.65
C GLY A 54 -8.29 22.29 -22.30
N VAL A 55 -9.40 21.61 -22.01
CA VAL A 55 -9.43 20.19 -21.65
C VAL A 55 -9.75 19.35 -22.87
N THR A 56 -8.90 18.36 -23.13
CA THR A 56 -9.07 17.37 -24.19
C THR A 56 -9.54 16.03 -23.62
N GLN A 57 -10.23 15.23 -24.45
CA GLN A 57 -10.63 13.88 -24.05
C GLN A 57 -9.43 12.99 -23.69
N ALA A 58 -8.28 13.19 -24.35
CA ALA A 58 -7.07 12.43 -24.07
C ALA A 58 -6.54 12.65 -22.66
N GLN A 59 -6.58 13.90 -22.15
CA GLN A 59 -6.20 14.22 -20.77
C GLN A 59 -7.19 13.60 -19.78
N GLU A 60 -8.50 13.71 -20.06
CA GLU A 60 -9.54 13.10 -19.22
C GLU A 60 -9.37 11.58 -19.12
N ASP A 61 -9.15 10.90 -20.25
CA ASP A 61 -8.99 9.45 -20.31
C ASP A 61 -7.71 8.98 -19.62
N ALA A 62 -6.60 9.71 -19.80
CA ALA A 62 -5.34 9.41 -19.12
C ALA A 62 -5.50 9.55 -17.59
N PHE A 63 -6.05 10.66 -17.11
CA PHE A 63 -6.27 10.89 -15.68
C PHE A 63 -7.16 9.81 -15.06
N ASN A 64 -8.26 9.48 -15.73
CA ASN A 64 -9.21 8.47 -15.28
C ASN A 64 -8.58 7.07 -15.23
N ARG A 65 -7.83 6.67 -16.27
CA ARG A 65 -7.15 5.37 -16.32
C ARG A 65 -6.12 5.23 -15.21
N LEU A 66 -5.23 6.22 -15.06
CA LEU A 66 -4.15 6.20 -14.06
C LEU A 66 -4.73 6.18 -12.63
N THR A 67 -5.72 7.02 -12.35
CA THR A 67 -6.34 7.08 -11.02
C THR A 67 -7.19 5.85 -10.71
N ALA A 68 -7.91 5.29 -11.69
CA ALA A 68 -8.66 4.05 -11.48
C ALA A 68 -7.74 2.86 -11.15
N ARG A 69 -6.57 2.79 -11.81
CA ARG A 69 -5.57 1.75 -11.55
C ARG A 69 -5.00 1.88 -10.14
N GLU A 70 -4.56 3.07 -9.74
CA GLU A 70 -4.04 3.33 -8.39
C GLU A 70 -5.05 2.93 -7.30
N TYR A 71 -6.32 3.31 -7.45
CA TYR A 71 -7.39 2.89 -6.53
C TYR A 71 -7.55 1.36 -6.48
N ALA A 72 -7.45 0.67 -7.62
CA ALA A 72 -7.56 -0.79 -7.66
C ALA A 72 -6.38 -1.46 -6.92
N ARG A 73 -5.16 -0.94 -7.09
CA ARG A 73 -3.97 -1.48 -6.41
C ARG A 73 -4.00 -1.28 -4.90
N ILE A 74 -4.44 -0.10 -4.45
CA ILE A 74 -4.64 0.15 -3.01
C ILE A 74 -5.76 -0.75 -2.47
N ARG A 75 -6.88 -0.89 -3.18
CA ARG A 75 -7.96 -1.81 -2.79
C ARG A 75 -7.45 -3.23 -2.60
N ASP A 76 -6.65 -3.74 -3.54
CA ASP A 76 -6.14 -5.12 -3.47
C ASP A 76 -5.25 -5.32 -2.24
N PHE A 77 -4.38 -4.34 -1.94
CA PHE A 77 -3.56 -4.35 -0.73
C PHE A 77 -4.44 -4.36 0.53
N LEU A 78 -5.47 -3.52 0.60
CA LEU A 78 -6.40 -3.50 1.73
C LEU A 78 -7.18 -4.81 1.89
N ILE A 79 -7.63 -5.41 0.79
CA ILE A 79 -8.32 -6.70 0.81
C ILE A 79 -7.41 -7.79 1.40
N LEU A 80 -6.09 -7.77 1.10
CA LEU A 80 -5.14 -8.74 1.63
C LEU A 80 -5.22 -8.80 3.16
N HIS A 81 -5.22 -7.65 3.85
CA HIS A 81 -5.29 -7.58 5.31
C HIS A 81 -6.49 -8.32 5.91
N TYR A 82 -7.60 -8.38 5.18
CA TYR A 82 -8.80 -9.08 5.64
C TYR A 82 -8.84 -10.53 5.18
N ASN A 83 -8.45 -10.80 3.94
CA ASN A 83 -8.58 -12.13 3.34
C ASN A 83 -7.50 -13.11 3.80
N ALA A 84 -6.26 -12.64 4.00
CA ALA A 84 -5.15 -13.44 4.51
C ALA A 84 -5.23 -13.58 6.03
N THR A 85 -6.16 -14.39 6.51
CA THR A 85 -6.38 -14.62 7.94
C THR A 85 -6.70 -16.07 8.25
N SER A 86 -6.24 -16.54 9.41
CA SER A 86 -6.63 -17.84 9.97
C SER A 86 -7.87 -17.77 10.86
N ARG A 87 -8.38 -16.56 11.15
CA ARG A 87 -9.54 -16.35 12.02
C ARG A 87 -10.82 -16.92 11.41
N ASP A 88 -11.56 -17.70 12.18
CA ASP A 88 -12.91 -18.21 11.89
C ASP A 88 -13.89 -18.01 13.05
N ASP A 89 -13.50 -17.24 14.05
CA ASP A 89 -14.24 -17.02 15.29
C ASP A 89 -15.51 -16.17 15.16
N SER A 90 -15.82 -15.66 13.96
CA SER A 90 -17.03 -14.87 13.71
C SER A 90 -17.51 -14.96 12.26
N GLU A 91 -18.78 -14.65 12.02
CA GLU A 91 -19.35 -14.54 10.67
C GLU A 91 -18.57 -13.53 9.81
N PHE A 92 -18.13 -12.43 10.42
CA PHE A 92 -17.32 -11.42 9.74
C PHE A 92 -16.00 -12.00 9.22
N TRP A 93 -15.23 -12.66 10.09
CA TRP A 93 -13.94 -13.25 9.71
C TRP A 93 -14.10 -14.40 8.71
N ASN A 94 -15.14 -15.22 8.88
CA ASN A 94 -15.47 -16.27 7.91
C ASN A 94 -15.85 -15.70 6.54
N TYR A 95 -16.59 -14.59 6.49
CA TYR A 95 -16.91 -13.91 5.25
C TYR A 95 -15.65 -13.40 4.55
N VAL A 96 -14.83 -12.60 5.21
CA VAL A 96 -13.68 -11.96 4.52
C VAL A 96 -12.59 -12.95 4.12
N ARG A 97 -12.42 -14.06 4.84
CA ARG A 97 -11.46 -15.11 4.47
C ARG A 97 -11.95 -15.99 3.30
N THR A 98 -13.25 -16.01 3.01
CA THR A 98 -13.83 -16.87 1.95
C THR A 98 -14.45 -16.11 0.78
N MET A 99 -14.57 -14.77 0.87
CA MET A 99 -15.12 -13.96 -0.21
C MET A 99 -14.25 -14.05 -1.47
N ALA A 100 -14.89 -13.87 -2.63
CA ALA A 100 -14.16 -13.69 -3.88
C ALA A 100 -13.30 -12.43 -3.81
N VAL A 101 -12.06 -12.52 -4.27
CA VAL A 101 -11.12 -11.40 -4.33
C VAL A 101 -10.71 -11.15 -5.80
N PRO A 102 -10.18 -9.96 -6.13
CA PRO A 102 -9.75 -9.65 -7.50
C PRO A 102 -8.65 -10.57 -8.00
N ASP A 103 -8.69 -10.94 -9.29
CA ASP A 103 -7.68 -11.81 -9.92
C ASP A 103 -6.25 -11.29 -9.75
N THR A 104 -6.07 -9.97 -9.78
CA THR A 104 -4.79 -9.28 -9.54
C THR A 104 -4.20 -9.57 -8.15
N LEU A 105 -5.05 -9.71 -7.13
CA LEU A 105 -4.61 -10.09 -5.79
C LEU A 105 -4.29 -11.58 -5.73
N ILE A 106 -5.11 -12.44 -6.35
CA ILE A 106 -4.89 -13.88 -6.42
C ILE A 106 -3.52 -14.17 -7.05
N GLU A 107 -3.27 -13.59 -8.22
CA GLU A 107 -2.01 -13.75 -8.96
C GLU A 107 -0.80 -13.36 -8.10
N LYS A 108 -0.85 -12.20 -7.44
CA LYS A 108 0.26 -11.71 -6.61
C LYS A 108 0.52 -12.63 -5.40
N VAL A 109 -0.55 -13.12 -4.75
CA VAL A 109 -0.43 -14.05 -3.61
C VAL A 109 0.10 -15.42 -4.04
N GLU A 110 -0.37 -15.96 -5.17
CA GLU A 110 0.08 -17.27 -5.63
C GLU A 110 1.54 -17.26 -6.11
N ILE A 111 1.99 -16.17 -6.75
CA ILE A 111 3.41 -15.99 -7.09
C ILE A 111 4.26 -15.90 -5.81
N PHE A 112 3.81 -15.14 -4.80
CA PHE A 112 4.51 -15.07 -3.53
C PHE A 112 4.59 -16.45 -2.84
N LYS A 113 3.47 -17.20 -2.78
CA LYS A 113 3.48 -18.57 -2.23
C LYS A 113 4.41 -19.50 -2.98
N ALA A 114 4.55 -19.36 -4.30
CA ALA A 114 5.38 -20.25 -5.09
C ALA A 114 6.87 -20.14 -4.71
N ASN A 115 7.40 -18.92 -4.62
CA ASN A 115 8.85 -18.73 -4.47
C ASN A 115 9.28 -17.41 -3.79
N GLY A 116 8.35 -16.71 -3.14
CA GLY A 116 8.60 -15.43 -2.46
C GLY A 116 8.75 -14.23 -3.39
N GLN A 117 8.50 -14.38 -4.69
CA GLN A 117 8.58 -13.26 -5.62
C GLN A 117 7.45 -12.26 -5.40
N ILE A 118 7.82 -10.98 -5.43
CA ILE A 118 6.90 -9.86 -5.44
C ILE A 118 7.31 -8.96 -6.57
N PHE A 119 6.36 -8.63 -7.44
CA PHE A 119 6.54 -7.66 -8.51
C PHE A 119 5.72 -6.44 -8.19
N ARG A 120 6.35 -5.27 -8.25
CA ARG A 120 5.67 -4.00 -8.22
C ARG A 120 5.23 -3.64 -9.64
N GLU A 121 3.95 -3.37 -9.81
CA GLU A 121 3.43 -2.93 -11.10
C GLU A 121 3.46 -1.40 -11.18
N GLU A 122 4.18 -0.86 -12.16
CA GLU A 122 4.18 0.58 -12.48
C GLU A 122 4.42 1.46 -11.23
N ASP A 123 3.53 2.42 -10.97
CA ASP A 123 3.59 3.39 -9.88
C ASP A 123 2.77 2.93 -8.65
N GLU A 124 2.72 1.63 -8.37
CA GLU A 124 2.07 1.09 -7.16
C GLU A 124 2.57 1.79 -5.89
N LEU A 125 1.64 2.25 -5.04
CA LEU A 125 1.95 2.90 -3.75
C LEU A 125 2.74 1.97 -2.83
N PHE A 126 2.28 0.72 -2.71
CA PHE A 126 2.90 -0.27 -1.85
C PHE A 126 4.02 -1.00 -2.59
N THR A 127 5.22 -0.94 -2.04
CA THR A 127 6.42 -1.56 -2.59
C THR A 127 6.50 -3.04 -2.23
N GLU A 128 7.50 -3.71 -2.79
CA GLU A 128 7.81 -5.11 -2.53
C GLU A 128 7.98 -5.40 -1.03
N THR A 129 8.61 -4.48 -0.30
CA THR A 129 8.79 -4.58 1.15
C THR A 129 7.47 -4.51 1.92
N SER A 130 6.51 -3.68 1.50
CA SER A 130 5.19 -3.59 2.13
C SER A 130 4.40 -4.88 1.93
N TRP A 131 4.37 -5.41 0.70
CA TRP A 131 3.73 -6.69 0.41
C TRP A 131 4.37 -7.84 1.19
N ALA A 132 5.71 -7.91 1.23
CA ALA A 132 6.43 -8.93 2.01
C ALA A 132 6.06 -8.86 3.49
N ALA A 133 6.08 -7.65 4.09
CA ALA A 133 5.75 -7.45 5.49
C ALA A 133 4.33 -7.94 5.83
N VAL A 134 3.34 -7.60 5.01
CA VAL A 134 1.95 -8.02 5.23
C VAL A 134 1.77 -9.51 4.97
N MET A 135 2.22 -10.03 3.82
CA MET A 135 2.04 -11.44 3.49
C MET A 135 2.72 -12.37 4.51
N MET A 136 3.98 -12.09 4.86
CA MET A 136 4.71 -12.86 5.86
C MET A 136 4.11 -12.66 7.26
N GLY A 137 3.78 -11.42 7.63
CA GLY A 137 3.19 -11.09 8.92
C GLY A 137 1.81 -11.73 9.15
N GLN A 138 1.06 -11.97 8.08
CA GLN A 138 -0.22 -12.67 8.09
C GLN A 138 -0.11 -14.19 7.89
N GLY A 139 1.12 -14.72 7.86
CA GLY A 139 1.37 -16.17 7.84
C GLY A 139 1.23 -16.81 6.47
N ILE A 140 1.23 -16.04 5.38
CA ILE A 140 1.33 -16.61 4.03
C ILE A 140 2.74 -17.20 3.90
N SER A 141 2.78 -18.53 3.84
CA SER A 141 4.03 -19.29 3.75
C SER A 141 4.43 -19.48 2.28
N MET A 142 5.72 -19.38 2.02
CA MET A 142 6.32 -19.70 0.73
C MET A 142 6.63 -21.20 0.68
N VAL A 143 6.29 -21.86 -0.42
CA VAL A 143 6.58 -23.29 -0.66
C VAL A 143 8.04 -23.48 -1.09
N GLY A 144 8.60 -22.50 -1.80
CA GLY A 144 9.99 -22.49 -2.22
C GLY A 144 10.61 -21.10 -2.18
N HIS A 145 11.76 -20.96 -2.83
CA HIS A 145 12.52 -19.71 -2.96
C HIS A 145 13.08 -19.58 -4.37
N ASN A 146 13.61 -18.40 -4.70
CA ASN A 146 14.28 -18.19 -5.98
C ASN A 146 15.57 -19.03 -6.08
N PRO A 147 15.77 -19.87 -7.13
CA PRO A 147 16.95 -20.72 -7.29
C PRO A 147 18.30 -19.98 -7.25
N MET A 148 18.32 -18.67 -7.51
CA MET A 148 19.52 -17.85 -7.36
C MET A 148 20.06 -17.87 -5.92
N ALA A 149 19.20 -18.09 -4.92
CA ALA A 149 19.63 -18.22 -3.53
C ALA A 149 20.44 -19.50 -3.28
N ASP A 150 20.28 -20.55 -4.09
CA ASP A 150 21.04 -21.81 -3.95
C ASP A 150 22.52 -21.62 -4.36
N ALA A 151 22.84 -20.55 -5.08
CA ALA A 151 24.21 -20.20 -5.44
C ALA A 151 24.95 -19.43 -4.32
N LEU A 152 24.26 -19.06 -3.24
CA LEU A 152 24.83 -18.34 -2.11
C LEU A 152 25.46 -19.32 -1.12
N ASP A 153 26.59 -18.93 -0.51
CA ASP A 153 27.17 -19.66 0.62
C ASP A 153 26.33 -19.40 1.88
N PRO A 154 25.70 -20.42 2.49
CA PRO A 154 24.83 -20.22 3.65
C PRO A 154 25.55 -19.64 4.87
N ALA A 155 26.81 -20.02 5.11
CA ALA A 155 27.57 -19.55 6.27
C ALA A 155 27.91 -18.07 6.11
N LYS A 156 28.37 -17.68 4.92
CA LYS A 156 28.65 -16.29 4.58
C LYS A 156 27.38 -15.44 4.59
N THR A 157 26.28 -15.96 4.04
CA THR A 157 24.99 -15.25 4.03
C THR A 157 24.48 -15.01 5.45
N ALA A 158 24.62 -16.00 6.34
CA ALA A 158 24.25 -15.83 7.74
C ALA A 158 25.11 -14.76 8.45
N GLU A 159 26.42 -14.71 8.16
CA GLU A 159 27.30 -13.64 8.66
C GLU A 159 26.83 -12.26 8.19
N GLU A 160 26.54 -12.09 6.90
CA GLU A 160 26.05 -10.83 6.33
C GLU A 160 24.73 -10.38 6.99
N VAL A 161 23.79 -11.32 7.21
CA VAL A 161 22.53 -11.03 7.92
C VAL A 161 22.76 -10.61 9.37
N ASN A 162 23.69 -11.26 10.07
CA ASN A 162 24.04 -10.90 11.44
C ASN A 162 24.68 -9.50 11.52
N GLU A 163 25.52 -9.12 10.54
CA GLU A 163 26.11 -7.79 10.49
C GLU A 163 25.07 -6.70 10.16
N MET A 164 24.09 -7.00 9.31
CA MET A 164 22.94 -6.11 9.09
C MET A 164 22.16 -5.89 10.39
N GLU A 165 21.88 -6.95 11.15
CA GLU A 165 21.20 -6.85 12.45
C GLU A 165 21.99 -5.98 13.44
N LYS A 166 23.30 -6.21 13.58
CA LYS A 166 24.17 -5.41 14.46
C LYS A 166 24.15 -3.93 14.07
N SER A 167 24.25 -3.63 12.78
CA SER A 167 24.22 -2.26 12.25
C SER A 167 22.89 -1.57 12.57
N ILE A 168 21.77 -2.26 12.36
CA ILE A 168 20.43 -1.74 12.72
C ILE A 168 20.34 -1.48 14.23
N ARG A 169 20.77 -2.44 15.07
CA ARG A 169 20.75 -2.27 16.53
C ARG A 169 21.59 -1.10 17.00
N PHE A 170 22.79 -0.93 16.44
CA PHE A 170 23.67 0.19 16.76
C PHE A 170 23.01 1.54 16.45
N LEU A 171 22.39 1.67 15.27
CA LEU A 171 21.69 2.90 14.88
C LEU A 171 20.48 3.17 15.78
N VAL A 172 19.65 2.15 16.06
CA VAL A 172 18.46 2.30 16.91
C VAL A 172 18.84 2.74 18.33
N GLN A 173 19.93 2.21 18.89
CA GLN A 173 20.42 2.61 20.22
C GLN A 173 20.89 4.06 20.29
N ALA A 174 21.34 4.63 19.17
CA ALA A 174 21.78 6.02 19.09
C ALA A 174 20.64 7.01 18.80
N MET A 175 19.45 6.53 18.41
CA MET A 175 18.30 7.40 18.11
C MET A 175 17.63 7.90 19.40
N PRO A 176 17.24 9.19 19.46
CA PRO A 176 16.45 9.69 20.58
C PRO A 176 15.06 9.05 20.60
N GLY A 177 14.45 8.98 21.78
CA GLY A 177 13.04 8.62 21.89
C GLY A 177 12.16 9.60 21.12
N HIS A 178 11.02 9.14 20.62
CA HIS A 178 10.11 9.95 19.80
C HIS A 178 9.71 11.27 20.50
N GLY A 179 9.37 11.22 21.80
CA GLY A 179 9.01 12.41 22.58
C GLY A 179 10.17 13.41 22.71
N ASP A 180 11.39 12.92 22.97
CA ASP A 180 12.59 13.77 23.07
C ASP A 180 12.88 14.47 21.73
N TYR A 181 12.72 13.75 20.62
CA TYR A 181 12.88 14.33 19.29
C TYR A 181 11.86 15.44 19.02
N LEU A 182 10.56 15.18 19.26
CA LEU A 182 9.49 16.15 19.06
C LEU A 182 9.68 17.42 19.89
N SER A 183 10.10 17.26 21.16
CA SER A 183 10.33 18.40 22.06
C SER A 183 11.40 19.38 21.56
N ARG A 184 12.36 18.88 20.76
CA ARG A 184 13.47 19.67 20.20
C ARG A 184 13.18 20.17 18.79
N TYR A 185 12.56 19.33 17.95
CA TYR A 185 12.38 19.62 16.52
C TYR A 185 11.11 20.44 16.24
N CYS A 186 9.98 20.08 16.84
CA CYS A 186 8.68 20.71 16.57
C CYS A 186 7.76 20.71 17.81
N PRO A 187 8.12 21.41 18.90
CA PRO A 187 7.29 21.47 20.09
C PRO A 187 5.92 22.08 19.77
N ALA A 188 4.85 21.31 19.97
CA ALA A 188 3.48 21.80 19.82
C ALA A 188 3.00 22.47 21.13
N PRO A 189 2.23 23.56 21.06
CA PRO A 189 1.61 24.13 22.25
C PRO A 189 0.63 23.11 22.86
N MET A 190 0.57 23.05 24.19
CA MET A 190 -0.47 22.27 24.87
C MET A 190 -1.84 22.85 24.48
N ALA A 191 -2.74 21.98 24.02
CA ALA A 191 -4.14 22.34 23.86
C ALA A 191 -4.70 22.77 25.23
N ALA A 192 -5.35 23.92 25.27
CA ALA A 192 -5.99 24.48 26.46
C ALA A 192 -7.19 23.64 26.93
#